data_AF-A0AAD3HM94-F1
#
_entry.id   AF-A0AAD3HM94-F1
#
_cell.length_a   1.000
_cell.length_b   1.000
_cell.length_c   1.000
_cell.angle_alpha   90.00
_cell.angle_beta   90.00
_cell.angle_gamma   90.00
#
_symmetry.space_group_name_H-M   'P 1'
#
loop_
_entity.id
_entity.type
_entity.pdbx_description
1 polymer ?
#
loop_
_entity_poly.entity_id
_entity_poly.type
_entity_poly.pdbx_seq_one_letter_code
_entity_poly.pdbx_strand_id
1 'polypeptide(L)'
;MVLRTMLSWLRRTLDAVTSSILSFLNPSRRYLLTSGDDACKADLPCFDLAMAVPLAVLAFDAYSPPTQGSRPVTHSAPGTAVTCLDEKFLKEVFRGAVEVQVLRASKLRNSDAMSLSDPFAVVSVGICSCRTTTVHDCLDPVWDEHKEPAMSIPVGSLQEDVLKVQLWDEDRCFNHDLLGEAAVPLRELKAGREQQMELQLSGPGAKSGSSVVLRVRLSDWSELSKEQLGQLTAQNSTDVQAEAAAGLEVAKVAACLAAKELGDDACDAAAAVSVTAPAGEEARRWRELSELMGEEAAVKDVKPLCYLDNPRTGTQGWIHRNKKSRTLVVAFRGTEPSQFKDVLSDLRLAPVYPEKLNPTDPKVRVHAGFLSAYESVRPTLLALVAAATSPPPPAGSPQPPASGPWRILVTGHSLGGALATLGSYDLKKSDPARDITCYTFGAPRVGNDHFASEYDRLIPNTFRVTNKYDIVVSVPRTFKYTHVGRAVQPSEPHGDLQLVPPALQLKLVDKLKRGVAFSVSQHMGTTYQTTLGAALRLFQLEGCRKREAEEVRREVEEQQAEKRQKKE
;
A
#
# COMPACT_ATOMS: atom_id res chain seq x y z
N MET A 1 -12.26 -52.36 48.47
CA MET A 1 -12.98 -51.11 48.12
C MET A 1 -12.03 -50.08 47.52
N VAL A 2 -11.06 -49.55 48.29
CA VAL A 2 -10.08 -48.51 47.87
C VAL A 2 -9.45 -48.73 46.48
N LEU A 3 -9.01 -49.96 46.15
CA LEU A 3 -8.37 -50.25 44.86
C LEU A 3 -9.31 -49.99 43.65
N ARG A 4 -10.61 -50.23 43.78
CA ARG A 4 -11.60 -49.90 42.72
C ARG A 4 -11.78 -48.39 42.57
N THR A 5 -11.69 -47.64 43.67
CA THR A 5 -11.76 -46.17 43.64
C THR A 5 -10.52 -45.57 42.98
N MET A 6 -9.32 -46.08 43.31
CA MET A 6 -8.07 -45.66 42.63
C MET A 6 -8.09 -46.00 41.14
N LEU A 7 -8.51 -47.20 40.75
CA LEU A 7 -8.63 -47.58 39.32
C LEU A 7 -9.69 -46.75 38.59
N SER A 8 -10.81 -46.41 39.24
CA SER A 8 -11.81 -45.49 38.66
C SER A 8 -11.28 -44.06 38.54
N TRP A 9 -10.42 -43.61 39.45
CA TRP A 9 -9.80 -42.29 39.39
C TRP A 9 -8.74 -42.23 38.28
N LEU A 10 -7.82 -43.20 38.27
CA LEU A 10 -6.82 -43.39 37.21
C LEU A 10 -7.46 -43.51 35.82
N ARG A 11 -8.55 -44.26 35.69
CA ARG A 11 -9.29 -44.35 34.43
C ARG A 11 -9.93 -43.02 34.05
N ARG A 12 -10.50 -42.25 34.99
CA ARG A 12 -11.04 -40.91 34.69
C ARG A 12 -9.96 -39.89 34.35
N THR A 13 -8.78 -39.95 34.97
CA THR A 13 -7.65 -39.08 34.57
C THR A 13 -7.04 -39.51 33.24
N LEU A 14 -6.92 -40.82 32.95
CA LEU A 14 -6.58 -41.31 31.61
C LEU A 14 -7.63 -40.92 30.57
N ASP A 15 -8.93 -41.07 30.85
CA ASP A 15 -10.02 -40.69 29.94
C ASP A 15 -10.06 -39.15 29.74
N ALA A 16 -9.73 -38.34 30.75
CA ALA A 16 -9.65 -36.88 30.63
C ALA A 16 -8.38 -36.41 29.89
N VAL A 17 -7.24 -37.08 30.12
CA VAL A 17 -5.98 -36.84 29.41
C VAL A 17 -6.10 -37.30 27.96
N THR A 18 -6.67 -38.48 27.70
CA THR A 18 -6.94 -38.96 26.34
C THR A 18 -8.06 -38.18 25.67
N SER A 19 -9.08 -37.67 26.37
CA SER A 19 -10.08 -36.76 25.76
C SER A 19 -9.47 -35.40 25.42
N SER A 20 -8.56 -34.88 26.26
CA SER A 20 -7.77 -33.69 25.94
C SER A 20 -6.90 -33.96 24.71
N ILE A 21 -6.07 -35.01 24.74
CA ILE A 21 -5.19 -35.42 23.64
C ILE A 21 -5.99 -35.73 22.36
N LEU A 22 -7.14 -36.41 22.43
CA LEU A 22 -7.99 -36.70 21.27
C LEU A 22 -8.71 -35.44 20.73
N SER A 23 -8.99 -34.46 21.57
CA SER A 23 -9.46 -33.14 21.11
C SER A 23 -8.34 -32.37 20.38
N PHE A 24 -7.07 -32.52 20.81
CA PHE A 24 -5.85 -32.04 20.13
C PHE A 24 -5.45 -32.86 18.89
N LEU A 25 -5.85 -34.13 18.82
CA LEU A 25 -5.61 -35.04 17.69
C LEU A 25 -6.74 -34.99 16.65
N ASN A 26 -7.82 -34.24 16.87
CA ASN A 26 -8.94 -34.15 15.92
C ASN A 26 -8.45 -33.55 14.58
N PRO A 27 -8.38 -34.33 13.48
CA PRO A 27 -7.80 -33.86 12.21
C PRO A 27 -8.63 -32.76 11.54
N SER A 28 -9.86 -32.53 12.02
CA SER A 28 -10.83 -31.61 11.42
C SER A 28 -10.71 -30.17 11.91
N ARG A 29 -9.73 -29.86 12.78
CA ARG A 29 -9.50 -28.51 13.34
C ARG A 29 -8.07 -27.99 13.19
N ARG A 30 -7.17 -28.76 12.57
CA ARG A 30 -5.80 -28.30 12.30
C ARG A 30 -5.78 -27.32 11.12
N TYR A 31 -4.98 -26.28 11.25
CA TYR A 31 -4.81 -25.28 10.20
C TYR A 31 -4.10 -25.85 8.99
N LEU A 32 -4.47 -25.37 7.82
CA LEU A 32 -3.64 -25.44 6.61
C LEU A 32 -2.49 -24.44 6.73
N LEU A 33 -1.64 -24.64 7.75
CA LEU A 33 -0.31 -24.07 7.92
C LEU A 33 0.68 -25.15 7.48
N THR A 34 0.83 -25.33 6.17
CA THR A 34 1.70 -26.37 5.58
C THR A 34 3.09 -25.82 5.31
N SER A 35 4.01 -26.09 6.23
CA SER A 35 5.43 -26.21 5.90
C SER A 35 5.66 -27.55 5.17
N GLY A 36 5.44 -27.57 3.85
CA GLY A 36 5.68 -28.75 3.01
C GLY A 36 4.56 -29.82 2.98
N ASP A 37 4.27 -30.25 1.75
CA ASP A 37 3.85 -31.58 1.28
C ASP A 37 2.57 -32.30 1.77
N ASP A 38 2.04 -32.09 2.97
CA ASP A 38 0.94 -32.94 3.50
C ASP A 38 -0.41 -32.22 3.77
N ALA A 39 -1.19 -31.92 2.72
CA ALA A 39 -2.65 -31.76 2.81
C ALA A 39 -3.40 -31.70 1.44
N CYS A 40 -3.34 -32.75 0.61
CA CYS A 40 -4.21 -32.84 -0.57
C CYS A 40 -5.70 -33.05 -0.22
N LYS A 41 -6.43 -31.96 0.01
CA LYS A 41 -7.84 -31.82 -0.41
C LYS A 41 -7.89 -30.66 -1.40
N ALA A 42 -8.05 -31.00 -2.67
CA ALA A 42 -7.65 -30.17 -3.81
C ALA A 42 -8.24 -28.75 -3.85
N ASP A 43 -7.45 -27.85 -4.44
CA ASP A 43 -7.82 -26.57 -5.06
C ASP A 43 -8.33 -25.41 -4.19
N LEU A 44 -8.29 -25.49 -2.85
CA LEU A 44 -8.57 -24.33 -1.98
C LEU A 44 -7.30 -23.69 -1.44
N PRO A 45 -7.09 -22.36 -1.63
CA PRO A 45 -5.85 -21.69 -1.26
C PRO A 45 -5.67 -21.59 0.26
N CYS A 46 -4.46 -21.89 0.73
CA CYS A 46 -4.12 -22.00 2.14
C CYS A 46 -3.63 -20.66 2.72
N PHE A 47 -3.95 -20.41 4.00
CA PHE A 47 -3.44 -19.22 4.69
C PHE A 47 -2.01 -19.49 5.15
N ASP A 48 -1.05 -18.77 4.56
CA ASP A 48 0.35 -18.82 4.97
C ASP A 48 0.68 -17.72 6.01
N LEU A 49 1.09 -18.13 7.21
CA LEU A 49 1.55 -17.23 8.28
C LEU A 49 2.90 -16.60 7.96
N ALA A 50 3.78 -17.31 7.24
CA ALA A 50 5.09 -16.83 6.81
C ALA A 50 5.01 -15.79 5.68
N MET A 51 3.88 -15.69 4.99
CA MET A 51 3.50 -14.51 4.21
C MET A 51 2.81 -13.44 5.06
N ALA A 52 1.88 -13.84 5.93
CA ALA A 52 1.08 -12.90 6.71
C ALA A 52 1.91 -11.98 7.61
N VAL A 53 2.92 -12.50 8.33
CA VAL A 53 3.71 -11.69 9.27
C VAL A 53 4.54 -10.62 8.53
N PRO A 54 5.37 -10.93 7.52
CA PRO A 54 6.08 -9.91 6.75
C PRO A 54 5.14 -8.92 6.03
N LEU A 55 3.99 -9.37 5.52
CA LEU A 55 3.02 -8.47 4.88
C LEU A 55 2.28 -7.57 5.87
N ALA A 56 2.16 -7.98 7.14
CA ALA A 56 1.70 -7.11 8.22
C ALA A 56 2.75 -6.02 8.49
N VAL A 57 4.02 -6.40 8.65
CA VAL A 57 5.13 -5.46 8.87
C VAL A 57 5.12 -4.37 7.81
N LEU A 58 5.08 -4.74 6.52
CA LEU A 58 5.02 -3.77 5.42
C LEU A 58 3.72 -2.93 5.39
N ALA A 59 2.59 -3.46 5.88
CA ALA A 59 1.33 -2.71 5.98
C ALA A 59 1.32 -1.68 7.13
N PHE A 60 2.05 -1.94 8.23
CA PHE A 60 2.18 -1.01 9.35
C PHE A 60 3.36 -0.05 9.16
N ASP A 61 4.48 -0.50 8.59
CA ASP A 61 5.57 0.38 8.14
C ASP A 61 5.10 1.38 7.07
N ALA A 62 4.02 1.08 6.31
CA ALA A 62 3.43 2.03 5.36
C ALA A 62 2.90 3.33 5.99
N TYR A 63 2.74 3.39 7.32
CA TYR A 63 2.45 4.62 8.06
C TYR A 63 3.67 5.54 8.24
N SER A 64 4.88 5.03 7.99
CA SER A 64 6.12 5.80 8.04
C SER A 64 6.55 6.20 6.62
N PRO A 65 6.40 7.47 6.20
CA PRO A 65 7.01 7.95 4.97
C PRO A 65 8.55 7.95 5.06
N PRO A 66 9.28 8.01 3.93
CA PRO A 66 10.72 8.23 3.94
C PRO A 66 11.06 9.57 4.64
N THR A 67 12.16 9.60 5.39
CA THR A 67 12.55 10.74 6.26
C THR A 67 12.75 12.05 5.48
N GLN A 68 12.31 13.17 6.05
CA GLN A 68 12.16 14.49 5.38
C GLN A 68 13.42 15.13 4.74
N GLY A 69 14.62 14.59 4.93
CA GLY A 69 15.81 14.98 4.15
C GLY A 69 15.83 14.41 2.72
N SER A 70 14.91 13.50 2.42
CA SER A 70 14.66 12.94 1.11
C SER A 70 13.79 13.89 0.28
N ARG A 71 14.40 14.68 -0.61
CA ARG A 71 13.63 15.38 -1.65
C ARG A 71 12.85 14.32 -2.46
N PRO A 72 11.52 14.42 -2.56
CA PRO A 72 10.78 13.53 -3.44
C PRO A 72 11.19 13.80 -4.89
N VAL A 73 11.29 12.75 -5.71
CA VAL A 73 11.23 12.89 -7.18
C VAL A 73 9.76 13.02 -7.57
N THR A 74 9.15 14.06 -7.03
CA THR A 74 7.88 14.62 -7.49
C THR A 74 7.89 14.58 -9.02
N HIS A 75 6.89 14.06 -9.75
CA HIS A 75 5.48 13.72 -9.46
C HIS A 75 4.97 12.66 -10.47
N SER A 76 3.68 12.33 -10.41
CA SER A 76 2.81 11.92 -11.52
C SER A 76 1.46 12.67 -11.43
N ALA A 77 0.82 12.94 -12.56
CA ALA A 77 -0.60 13.28 -12.59
C ALA A 77 -1.44 12.12 -11.98
N PRO A 78 -2.57 12.37 -11.27
CA PRO A 78 -3.22 13.64 -10.93
C PRO A 78 -2.84 14.14 -9.51
N GLY A 79 -1.58 14.59 -9.34
CA GLY A 79 -1.11 15.11 -8.04
C GLY A 79 -0.64 14.04 -7.07
N THR A 80 -0.11 12.92 -7.58
CA THR A 80 0.53 11.85 -6.78
C THR A 80 2.05 11.98 -6.89
N ALA A 81 2.72 12.36 -5.81
CA ALA A 81 4.19 12.36 -5.72
C ALA A 81 4.74 10.92 -5.66
N VAL A 82 5.97 10.72 -6.16
CA VAL A 82 6.68 9.44 -6.09
C VAL A 82 8.11 9.65 -5.59
N THR A 83 8.45 9.11 -4.43
CA THR A 83 9.84 9.11 -3.95
C THR A 83 10.52 7.81 -4.36
N CYS A 84 11.43 7.87 -5.34
CA CYS A 84 12.25 6.72 -5.73
C CYS A 84 13.46 6.54 -4.80
N LEU A 85 13.70 5.29 -4.39
CA LEU A 85 14.65 4.93 -3.33
C LEU A 85 15.75 3.96 -3.78
N ASP A 86 15.56 3.24 -4.88
CA ASP A 86 16.60 2.38 -5.49
C ASP A 86 17.19 3.05 -6.74
N GLU A 87 18.42 3.57 -6.62
CA GLU A 87 19.20 4.13 -7.74
C GLU A 87 19.34 3.13 -8.90
N LYS A 88 19.44 1.83 -8.61
CA LYS A 88 19.56 0.78 -9.64
C LYS A 88 18.25 0.58 -10.39
N PHE A 89 17.11 0.81 -9.74
CA PHE A 89 15.81 0.77 -10.40
C PHE A 89 15.64 1.95 -11.36
N LEU A 90 16.07 3.16 -10.96
CA LEU A 90 16.06 4.31 -11.85
C LEU A 90 16.91 4.05 -13.12
N LYS A 91 18.11 3.49 -12.95
CA LYS A 91 19.01 3.13 -14.06
C LYS A 91 18.49 1.98 -14.94
N GLU A 92 17.57 1.14 -14.45
CA GLU A 92 16.91 0.09 -15.24
C GLU A 92 15.76 0.66 -16.08
N VAL A 93 14.90 1.48 -15.47
CA VAL A 93 13.67 1.99 -16.07
C VAL A 93 13.93 3.15 -17.02
N PHE A 94 14.80 4.06 -16.62
CA PHE A 94 15.07 5.31 -17.32
C PHE A 94 16.42 5.23 -18.06
N ARG A 95 16.63 6.09 -19.05
CA ARG A 95 17.85 6.19 -19.88
C ARG A 95 18.63 7.48 -19.64
N GLY A 96 18.04 8.45 -18.96
CA GLY A 96 18.66 9.71 -18.58
C GLY A 96 17.68 10.57 -17.80
N ALA A 97 17.93 11.87 -17.76
CA ALA A 97 17.01 12.85 -17.22
C ALA A 97 16.97 14.12 -18.08
N VAL A 98 15.84 14.84 -18.03
CA VAL A 98 15.74 16.20 -18.54
C VAL A 98 15.60 17.15 -17.35
N GLU A 99 16.53 18.09 -17.25
CA GLU A 99 16.38 19.24 -16.37
C GLU A 99 15.52 20.28 -17.10
N VAL A 100 14.47 20.76 -16.45
CA VAL A 100 13.54 21.76 -17.01
C VAL A 100 13.33 22.88 -16.01
N GLN A 101 13.65 24.10 -16.42
CA GLN A 101 13.29 25.30 -15.70
C GLN A 101 12.27 26.08 -16.54
N VAL A 102 11.07 26.25 -16.02
CA VAL A 102 10.05 27.12 -16.63
C VAL A 102 10.45 28.55 -16.30
N LEU A 103 10.70 29.39 -17.30
CA LEU A 103 11.19 30.75 -17.08
C LEU A 103 10.04 31.75 -16.98
N ARG A 104 9.10 31.68 -17.93
CA ARG A 104 7.90 32.53 -17.99
C ARG A 104 6.85 31.96 -18.93
N ALA A 105 5.62 32.44 -18.83
CA ALA A 105 4.61 32.32 -19.86
C ALA A 105 4.08 33.70 -20.27
N SER A 106 3.35 33.78 -21.37
CA SER A 106 2.86 35.06 -21.90
C SER A 106 1.50 34.96 -22.57
N LYS A 107 0.73 36.05 -22.46
CA LYS A 107 -0.60 36.27 -23.05
C LYS A 107 -1.61 35.17 -22.72
N LEU A 108 -1.59 34.65 -21.49
CA LEU A 108 -2.52 33.63 -21.06
C LEU A 108 -3.98 34.12 -21.18
N ARG A 109 -4.89 33.15 -21.24
CA ARG A 109 -6.32 33.40 -21.09
C ARG A 109 -6.60 33.78 -19.64
N ASN A 110 -7.46 34.77 -19.41
CA ASN A 110 -8.11 34.89 -18.12
C ASN A 110 -9.30 33.92 -18.09
N SER A 111 -9.31 33.01 -17.13
CA SER A 111 -10.45 32.11 -16.88
C SER A 111 -11.30 32.59 -15.71
N ASP A 112 -10.77 33.48 -14.87
CA ASP A 112 -11.44 34.04 -13.71
C ASP A 112 -12.47 35.12 -14.05
N ALA A 113 -13.52 35.21 -13.24
CA ALA A 113 -14.63 36.14 -13.43
C ALA A 113 -14.46 37.48 -12.69
N MET A 114 -13.62 37.54 -11.65
CA MET A 114 -13.43 38.73 -10.79
C MET A 114 -11.96 39.06 -10.47
N SER A 115 -11.03 38.26 -10.98
CA SER A 115 -9.56 38.37 -10.87
C SER A 115 -8.94 38.11 -12.25
N LEU A 116 -7.62 38.25 -12.38
CA LEU A 116 -6.85 37.53 -13.38
C LEU A 116 -6.54 36.13 -12.86
N SER A 117 -6.35 35.18 -13.77
CA SER A 117 -5.89 33.82 -13.46
C SER A 117 -4.67 33.76 -12.53
N ASP A 118 -4.58 32.68 -11.76
CA ASP A 118 -3.49 32.27 -10.88
C ASP A 118 -2.66 31.15 -11.57
N PRO A 119 -1.83 31.43 -12.59
CA PRO A 119 -1.15 30.40 -13.36
C PRO A 119 -0.04 29.65 -12.61
N PHE A 120 -0.04 28.32 -12.78
CA PHE A 120 1.11 27.45 -12.53
C PHE A 120 1.39 26.53 -13.72
N ALA A 121 2.64 26.09 -13.87
CA ALA A 121 3.04 25.17 -14.92
C ALA A 121 3.21 23.74 -14.37
N VAL A 122 2.73 22.75 -15.13
CA VAL A 122 2.98 21.32 -14.94
C VAL A 122 3.78 20.80 -16.12
N VAL A 123 5.05 20.49 -15.88
CA VAL A 123 5.99 19.85 -16.81
C VAL A 123 5.85 18.33 -16.67
N SER A 124 6.00 17.54 -17.75
CA SER A 124 5.87 16.08 -17.69
C SER A 124 6.62 15.34 -18.79
N VAL A 125 7.11 14.14 -18.47
CA VAL A 125 7.74 13.18 -19.38
C VAL A 125 7.26 11.79 -19.00
N GLY A 126 6.55 11.11 -19.90
CA GLY A 126 6.01 9.78 -19.65
C GLY A 126 5.08 9.76 -18.44
N ILE A 127 5.52 9.11 -17.35
CA ILE A 127 4.78 8.98 -16.09
C ILE A 127 5.25 9.95 -15.00
N CYS A 128 6.31 10.72 -15.28
CA CYS A 128 6.90 11.67 -14.35
C CYS A 128 6.45 13.10 -14.70
N SER A 129 6.13 13.91 -13.71
CA SER A 129 5.78 15.33 -13.90
C SER A 129 6.42 16.24 -12.84
N CYS A 130 6.48 17.55 -13.03
CA CYS A 130 6.92 18.56 -12.07
C CYS A 130 6.01 19.79 -12.11
N ARG A 131 5.74 20.45 -10.96
CA ARG A 131 4.96 21.72 -10.93
C ARG A 131 5.78 22.90 -10.42
N THR A 132 5.56 24.08 -11.00
CA THR A 132 6.05 25.36 -10.45
C THR A 132 5.23 25.79 -9.24
N THR A 133 5.71 26.80 -8.52
CA THR A 133 4.85 27.70 -7.73
C THR A 133 3.78 28.38 -8.60
N THR A 134 2.69 28.78 -7.96
CA THR A 134 1.61 29.57 -8.53
C THR A 134 1.98 31.04 -8.49
N VAL A 135 1.82 31.76 -9.60
CA VAL A 135 1.92 33.23 -9.64
C VAL A 135 0.49 33.76 -9.60
N HIS A 136 0.17 34.56 -8.59
CA HIS A 136 -1.21 35.04 -8.40
C HIS A 136 -1.55 36.25 -9.28
N ASP A 137 -2.81 36.36 -9.71
CA ASP A 137 -3.41 37.49 -10.43
C ASP A 137 -2.57 37.96 -11.65
N CYS A 138 -2.21 37.03 -12.55
CA CYS A 138 -1.23 37.27 -13.61
C CYS A 138 -1.50 36.50 -14.92
N LEU A 139 -1.38 37.19 -16.08
CA LEU A 139 -1.49 36.56 -17.42
C LEU A 139 -0.15 36.41 -18.16
N ASP A 140 0.94 36.91 -17.58
CA ASP A 140 2.29 36.88 -18.13
C ASP A 140 3.30 36.48 -17.03
N PRO A 141 3.13 35.30 -16.37
CA PRO A 141 3.88 34.93 -15.18
C PRO A 141 5.37 34.71 -15.46
N VAL A 142 6.23 35.09 -14.50
CA VAL A 142 7.69 34.94 -14.57
C VAL A 142 8.19 34.17 -13.34
N TRP A 143 8.74 32.97 -13.55
CA TRP A 143 9.25 32.11 -12.49
C TRP A 143 10.77 32.21 -12.29
N ASP A 144 11.53 32.67 -13.31
CA ASP A 144 13.00 32.84 -13.23
C ASP A 144 13.41 33.85 -12.13
N GLU A 145 12.59 34.89 -11.91
CA GLU A 145 12.80 35.90 -10.85
C GLU A 145 12.66 35.33 -9.43
N HIS A 146 11.84 34.29 -9.25
CA HIS A 146 11.68 33.58 -7.98
C HIS A 146 12.84 32.61 -7.68
N LYS A 147 13.82 32.49 -8.60
CA LYS A 147 14.96 31.55 -8.51
C LYS A 147 14.53 30.08 -8.32
N GLU A 148 13.39 29.72 -8.89
CA GLU A 148 12.91 28.34 -8.91
C GLU A 148 13.98 27.40 -9.48
N PRO A 149 14.38 26.34 -8.77
CA PRO A 149 15.42 25.43 -9.23
C PRO A 149 14.96 24.66 -10.47
N ALA A 150 15.93 24.29 -11.33
CA ALA A 150 15.65 23.40 -12.46
C ALA A 150 15.11 22.06 -11.95
N MET A 151 14.03 21.58 -12.55
CA MET A 151 13.32 20.36 -12.17
C MET A 151 13.92 19.18 -12.94
N SER A 152 14.50 18.22 -12.24
CA SER A 152 15.10 17.02 -12.83
C SER A 152 14.05 15.91 -13.01
N ILE A 153 13.64 15.64 -14.25
CA ILE A 153 12.64 14.61 -14.60
C ILE A 153 13.33 13.41 -15.27
N PRO A 154 13.22 12.18 -14.74
CA PRO A 154 13.83 11.01 -15.36
C PRO A 154 13.08 10.61 -16.64
N VAL A 155 13.83 10.13 -17.65
CA VAL A 155 13.36 9.88 -19.03
C VAL A 155 13.42 8.40 -19.36
N GLY A 156 12.32 7.78 -19.81
CA GLY A 156 12.25 6.36 -20.17
C GLY A 156 12.90 6.06 -21.52
N SER A 157 12.65 6.90 -22.52
CA SER A 157 13.12 6.74 -23.89
C SER A 157 13.47 8.09 -24.52
N LEU A 158 14.75 8.32 -24.81
CA LEU A 158 15.23 9.54 -25.47
C LEU A 158 14.65 9.73 -26.90
N GLN A 159 14.07 8.69 -27.51
CA GLN A 159 13.50 8.74 -28.86
C GLN A 159 11.97 8.85 -28.89
N GLU A 160 11.28 8.27 -27.91
CA GLU A 160 9.82 8.13 -27.90
C GLU A 160 9.15 9.08 -26.90
N ASP A 161 9.81 9.42 -25.80
CA ASP A 161 9.22 10.30 -24.79
C ASP A 161 9.09 11.74 -25.30
N VAL A 162 8.06 12.40 -24.78
CA VAL A 162 7.70 13.77 -25.09
C VAL A 162 7.69 14.58 -23.80
N LEU A 163 8.43 15.69 -23.79
CA LEU A 163 8.33 16.71 -22.77
C LEU A 163 7.05 17.52 -23.01
N LYS A 164 6.02 17.30 -22.19
CA LYS A 164 4.76 18.04 -22.22
C LYS A 164 4.72 19.08 -21.10
N VAL A 165 4.35 20.31 -21.43
CA VAL A 165 4.10 21.38 -20.45
C VAL A 165 2.66 21.82 -20.56
N GLN A 166 1.95 21.86 -19.44
CA GLN A 166 0.56 22.29 -19.33
C GLN A 166 0.51 23.46 -18.35
N LEU A 167 -0.16 24.55 -18.71
CA LEU A 167 -0.42 25.67 -17.79
C LEU A 167 -1.84 25.56 -17.25
N TRP A 168 -2.00 25.82 -15.96
CA TRP A 168 -3.24 25.62 -15.21
C TRP A 168 -3.53 26.84 -14.33
N ASP A 169 -4.80 27.08 -14.07
CA ASP A 169 -5.32 28.12 -13.18
C ASP A 169 -5.57 27.55 -11.76
N GLU A 170 -5.03 28.14 -10.68
CA GLU A 170 -5.19 27.57 -9.33
C GLU A 170 -6.52 27.95 -8.63
N ASP A 171 -7.63 27.43 -9.16
CA ASP A 171 -8.94 27.51 -8.52
C ASP A 171 -8.96 26.96 -7.08
N ARG A 172 -9.29 27.83 -6.11
CA ARG A 172 -9.40 27.45 -4.69
C ARG A 172 -10.63 26.61 -4.34
N CYS A 173 -11.66 26.61 -5.19
CA CYS A 173 -12.98 26.02 -4.89
C CYS A 173 -13.51 25.03 -5.94
N PHE A 174 -12.83 24.87 -7.08
CA PHE A 174 -13.29 24.05 -8.20
C PHE A 174 -12.12 23.24 -8.81
N ASN A 175 -12.34 22.61 -9.97
CA ASN A 175 -11.25 21.99 -10.73
C ASN A 175 -10.48 23.07 -11.47
N HIS A 176 -9.15 23.08 -11.31
CA HIS A 176 -8.24 23.97 -12.05
C HIS A 176 -8.52 23.97 -13.56
N ASP A 177 -8.73 25.16 -14.13
CA ASP A 177 -8.89 25.31 -15.57
C ASP A 177 -7.55 25.19 -16.32
N LEU A 178 -7.54 24.49 -17.46
CA LEU A 178 -6.36 24.40 -18.33
C LEU A 178 -6.22 25.69 -19.14
N LEU A 179 -5.08 26.36 -19.04
CA LEU A 179 -4.75 27.62 -19.75
C LEU A 179 -4.00 27.38 -21.08
N GLY A 180 -3.65 26.13 -21.37
CA GLY A 180 -3.04 25.67 -22.62
C GLY A 180 -1.91 24.67 -22.41
N GLU A 181 -1.50 24.00 -23.49
CA GLU A 181 -0.43 23.00 -23.46
C GLU A 181 0.53 23.06 -24.65
N ALA A 182 1.79 22.72 -24.40
CA ALA A 182 2.86 22.59 -25.37
C ALA A 182 3.56 21.23 -25.19
N ALA A 183 4.20 20.73 -26.25
CA ALA A 183 4.88 19.44 -26.25
C ALA A 183 6.12 19.45 -27.15
N VAL A 184 7.21 18.84 -26.70
CA VAL A 184 8.48 18.71 -27.44
C VAL A 184 8.97 17.25 -27.34
N PRO A 185 9.03 16.51 -28.46
CA PRO A 185 9.67 15.18 -28.49
C PRO A 185 11.13 15.26 -28.05
N LEU A 186 11.58 14.42 -27.11
CA LEU A 186 12.92 14.54 -26.54
C LEU A 186 14.05 14.35 -27.56
N ARG A 187 13.78 13.60 -28.65
CA ARG A 187 14.67 13.45 -29.82
C ARG A 187 15.03 14.77 -30.53
N GLU A 188 14.28 15.84 -30.29
CA GLU A 188 14.54 17.18 -30.84
C GLU A 188 15.48 18.00 -29.95
N LEU A 189 15.71 17.55 -28.70
CA LEU A 189 16.66 18.16 -27.76
C LEU A 189 18.08 17.64 -28.02
N LYS A 190 19.05 18.54 -28.08
CA LYS A 190 20.47 18.16 -28.13
C LYS A 190 20.95 17.75 -26.73
N ALA A 191 21.36 16.49 -26.57
CA ALA A 191 21.93 16.00 -25.32
C ALA A 191 23.20 16.77 -24.88
N GLY A 192 23.46 16.81 -23.59
CA GLY A 192 24.62 17.47 -22.97
C GLY A 192 24.65 19.00 -23.07
N ARG A 193 23.61 19.64 -23.64
CA ARG A 193 23.56 21.11 -23.83
C ARG A 193 22.28 21.72 -23.28
N GLU A 194 22.46 22.82 -22.56
CA GLU A 194 21.36 23.71 -22.18
C GLU A 194 20.81 24.43 -23.41
N GLN A 195 19.49 24.44 -23.54
CA GLN A 195 18.75 25.02 -24.65
C GLN A 195 17.58 25.82 -24.08
N GLN A 196 17.50 27.10 -24.43
CA GLN A 196 16.32 27.91 -24.15
C GLN A 196 15.40 27.87 -25.39
N MET A 197 14.10 27.68 -25.17
CA MET A 197 13.09 27.60 -26.21
C MET A 197 11.80 28.28 -25.81
N GLU A 198 11.13 28.88 -26.79
CA GLU A 198 9.77 29.40 -26.65
C GLU A 198 8.82 28.50 -27.42
N LEU A 199 7.81 27.98 -26.72
CA LEU A 199 6.81 27.06 -27.26
C LEU A 199 5.46 27.77 -27.31
N GLN A 200 4.76 27.68 -28.44
CA GLN A 200 3.38 28.16 -28.54
C GLN A 200 2.45 27.19 -27.80
N LEU A 201 1.55 27.73 -26.99
CA LEU A 201 0.53 26.95 -26.29
C LEU A 201 -0.63 26.65 -27.23
N SER A 202 -1.22 25.47 -27.06
CA SER A 202 -2.26 24.91 -27.90
C SER A 202 -3.26 24.09 -27.05
N GLY A 203 -4.28 23.52 -27.66
CA GLY A 203 -5.28 22.70 -26.97
C GLY A 203 -6.31 23.52 -26.17
N PRO A 204 -7.05 22.89 -25.24
CA PRO A 204 -8.11 23.56 -24.50
C PRO A 204 -7.60 24.75 -23.68
N GLY A 205 -8.35 25.85 -23.70
CA GLY A 205 -8.06 27.08 -22.95
C GLY A 205 -6.95 27.98 -23.50
N ALA A 206 -6.07 27.46 -24.36
CA ALA A 206 -5.01 28.25 -24.99
C ALA A 206 -5.56 29.45 -25.79
N LYS A 207 -4.87 30.59 -25.69
CA LYS A 207 -5.20 31.83 -26.37
C LYS A 207 -4.30 32.02 -27.59
N SER A 208 -4.83 32.63 -28.66
CA SER A 208 -4.03 32.85 -29.88
C SER A 208 -2.77 33.66 -29.58
N GLY A 209 -1.60 33.05 -29.80
CA GLY A 209 -0.29 33.64 -29.55
C GLY A 209 0.16 33.63 -28.08
N SER A 210 -0.46 32.83 -27.20
CA SER A 210 0.08 32.54 -25.87
C SER A 210 1.24 31.55 -25.95
N SER A 211 2.31 31.78 -25.19
CA SER A 211 3.54 30.99 -25.24
C SER A 211 4.13 30.71 -23.86
N VAL A 212 5.02 29.73 -23.77
CA VAL A 212 5.81 29.39 -22.59
C VAL A 212 7.29 29.30 -22.96
N VAL A 213 8.16 29.88 -22.14
CA VAL A 213 9.61 29.87 -22.32
C VAL A 213 10.25 28.91 -21.30
N LEU A 214 11.01 27.95 -21.80
CA LEU A 214 11.68 26.91 -21.02
C LEU A 214 13.20 26.99 -21.23
N ARG A 215 13.97 26.69 -20.18
CA ARG A 215 15.39 26.33 -20.23
C ARG A 215 15.48 24.84 -19.95
N VAL A 216 15.99 24.06 -20.90
CA VAL A 216 16.06 22.59 -20.81
C VAL A 216 17.47 22.06 -21.04
N ARG A 217 17.86 21.02 -20.30
CA ARG A 217 19.09 20.24 -20.54
C ARG A 217 18.73 18.75 -20.50
N LEU A 218 18.96 18.04 -21.60
CA LEU A 218 18.81 16.59 -21.66
C LEU A 218 20.17 15.94 -21.39
N SER A 219 20.24 15.03 -20.42
CA SER A 219 21.48 14.37 -19.99
C SER A 219 21.30 12.84 -19.97
N ASP A 220 22.29 12.10 -20.47
CA ASP A 220 22.38 10.65 -20.25
C ASP A 220 22.74 10.34 -18.79
N TRP A 221 22.48 9.12 -18.32
CA TRP A 221 22.99 8.62 -17.03
C TRP A 221 24.51 8.75 -16.88
N SER A 222 25.29 8.67 -17.97
CA SER A 222 26.74 8.88 -17.91
C SER A 222 27.15 10.34 -17.67
N GLU A 223 26.24 11.30 -17.84
CA GLU A 223 26.49 12.73 -17.80
C GLU A 223 25.96 13.42 -16.53
N LEU A 224 25.16 12.71 -15.72
CA LEU A 224 24.58 13.25 -14.48
C LEU A 224 25.59 13.30 -13.32
N SER A 225 25.70 14.47 -12.67
CA SER A 225 26.51 14.69 -11.47
C SER A 225 25.95 13.91 -10.27
N LYS A 226 26.77 13.76 -9.21
CA LYS A 226 26.30 13.18 -7.94
C LYS A 226 25.20 14.02 -7.28
N GLU A 227 25.21 15.34 -7.45
CA GLU A 227 24.11 16.18 -6.93
C GLU A 227 22.83 15.98 -7.75
N GLN A 228 22.91 15.92 -9.08
CA GLN A 228 21.73 15.65 -9.94
C GLN A 228 21.16 14.25 -9.66
N LEU A 229 22.02 13.26 -9.49
CA LEU A 229 21.63 11.91 -9.07
C LEU A 229 21.01 11.90 -7.65
N GLY A 230 21.49 12.76 -6.75
CA GLY A 230 20.94 13.00 -5.40
C GLY A 230 19.72 13.92 -5.35
N GLN A 231 19.30 14.50 -6.48
CA GLN A 231 17.97 15.10 -6.67
C GLN A 231 16.99 14.07 -7.24
N LEU A 232 17.48 13.18 -8.11
CA LEU A 232 16.73 12.03 -8.66
C LEU A 232 16.66 10.83 -7.70
N THR A 233 17.33 10.87 -6.55
CA THR A 233 17.20 9.90 -5.47
C THR A 233 17.05 10.62 -4.16
N ALA A 234 16.34 10.00 -3.24
CA ALA A 234 16.01 10.51 -1.90
C ALA A 234 17.21 10.75 -0.94
N GLN A 235 18.44 10.91 -1.44
CA GLN A 235 19.67 10.94 -0.66
C GLN A 235 20.57 12.15 -0.99
N ASN A 236 20.20 13.33 -0.50
CA ASN A 236 21.08 14.27 0.22
C ASN A 236 20.41 15.63 0.45
N SER A 237 20.11 15.95 1.72
CA SER A 237 20.27 17.31 2.25
C SER A 237 20.31 17.26 3.77
N THR A 238 21.46 17.57 4.36
CA THR A 238 21.50 18.20 5.68
C THR A 238 20.90 19.60 5.57
N ASP A 239 20.47 20.16 6.70
CA ASP A 239 19.78 21.45 6.85
C ASP A 239 18.41 21.59 6.17
N VAL A 240 17.36 21.66 7.01
CA VAL A 240 16.53 22.86 7.26
C VAL A 240 15.54 22.49 8.38
N GLN A 241 15.73 23.04 9.60
CA GLN A 241 14.84 22.81 10.76
C GLN A 241 13.82 23.96 10.99
N ALA A 242 13.71 24.92 10.08
CA ALA A 242 13.13 26.24 10.41
C ALA A 242 11.62 26.43 10.14
N GLU A 243 11.02 25.79 9.13
CA GLU A 243 9.73 26.27 8.59
C GLU A 243 8.49 25.44 8.98
N ALA A 244 8.66 24.23 9.53
CA ALA A 244 7.53 23.40 9.98
C ALA A 244 6.79 23.98 11.21
N ALA A 245 7.37 24.98 11.90
CA ALA A 245 6.80 25.58 13.11
C ALA A 245 5.64 26.57 12.84
N ALA A 246 5.59 27.19 11.66
CA ALA A 246 4.64 28.28 11.38
C ALA A 246 3.22 27.79 11.02
N GLY A 247 3.10 26.66 10.31
CA GLY A 247 1.79 26.12 9.87
C GLY A 247 0.94 25.54 11.00
N LEU A 248 1.55 25.17 12.13
CA LEU A 248 0.87 24.49 13.25
C LEU A 248 0.07 25.45 14.16
N GLU A 249 0.42 26.74 14.18
CA GLU A 249 -0.33 27.79 14.90
C GLU A 249 -1.67 28.10 14.22
N VAL A 250 -1.65 28.28 12.89
CA VAL A 250 -2.86 28.68 12.12
C VAL A 250 -3.95 27.61 12.20
N ALA A 251 -3.58 26.33 12.15
CA ALA A 251 -4.52 25.21 12.30
C ALA A 251 -5.14 25.14 13.72
N LYS A 252 -4.38 25.48 14.77
CA LYS A 252 -4.89 25.54 16.15
C LYS A 252 -5.88 26.69 16.35
N VAL A 253 -5.61 27.86 15.77
CA VAL A 253 -6.52 29.01 15.86
C VAL A 253 -7.85 28.70 15.14
N ALA A 254 -7.81 28.05 13.97
CA ALA A 254 -9.03 27.60 13.28
C ALA A 254 -9.84 26.59 14.11
N ALA A 255 -9.20 25.62 14.75
CA ALA A 255 -9.87 24.64 15.63
C ALA A 255 -10.48 25.29 16.89
N CYS A 256 -9.78 26.24 17.53
CA CYS A 256 -10.30 26.99 18.67
C CYS A 256 -11.51 27.88 18.33
N LEU A 257 -11.61 28.37 17.09
CA LEU A 257 -12.78 29.15 16.64
C LEU A 257 -14.00 28.29 16.35
N ALA A 258 -13.82 27.05 15.90
CA ALA A 258 -14.91 26.09 15.70
C ALA A 258 -15.48 25.53 17.03
N ALA A 259 -14.69 25.52 18.10
CA ALA A 259 -15.06 24.96 19.40
C ALA A 259 -16.02 25.83 20.25
N LYS A 260 -16.66 26.85 19.67
CA LYS A 260 -17.47 27.84 20.42
C LYS A 260 -19.00 27.76 20.22
N GLU A 261 -19.48 26.77 19.48
CA GLU A 261 -20.93 26.57 19.21
C GLU A 261 -21.53 25.22 19.68
N LEU A 262 -20.75 24.37 20.35
CA LEU A 262 -21.27 23.13 20.96
C LEU A 262 -20.85 23.10 22.43
N GLY A 263 -21.85 23.16 23.31
CA GLY A 263 -21.65 23.36 24.75
C GLY A 263 -21.00 22.18 25.48
N ASP A 264 -20.36 22.50 26.60
CA ASP A 264 -19.69 21.56 27.49
C ASP A 264 -20.66 20.60 28.18
N ASP A 265 -20.69 19.32 27.79
CA ASP A 265 -21.24 18.22 28.61
C ASP A 265 -20.88 16.81 28.04
N ALA A 266 -19.58 16.49 27.98
CA ALA A 266 -19.09 15.10 27.78
C ALA A 266 -17.61 14.85 28.16
N CYS A 267 -16.88 15.85 28.67
CA CYS A 267 -15.48 15.69 29.07
C CYS A 267 -15.38 15.22 30.52
N ASP A 268 -15.35 13.90 30.75
CA ASP A 268 -14.67 13.30 31.95
C ASP A 268 -14.48 11.77 31.91
N ALA A 269 -15.05 11.05 30.93
CA ALA A 269 -14.89 9.58 30.83
C ALA A 269 -13.79 9.11 29.84
N ALA A 270 -13.01 10.02 29.25
CA ALA A 270 -12.04 9.72 28.18
C ALA A 270 -10.56 9.91 28.59
N ALA A 271 -10.27 10.24 29.84
CA ALA A 271 -8.91 10.55 30.33
C ALA A 271 -8.06 9.32 30.72
N ALA A 272 -8.57 8.10 30.56
CA ALA A 272 -7.84 6.86 30.82
C ALA A 272 -7.67 6.04 29.52
N VAL A 273 -6.45 5.51 29.32
CA VAL A 273 -6.00 4.76 28.13
C VAL A 273 -5.73 5.64 26.89
N SER A 274 -4.89 6.66 27.06
CA SER A 274 -4.02 7.17 25.99
C SER A 274 -2.60 6.63 26.16
N VAL A 275 -2.33 5.45 25.60
CA VAL A 275 -0.97 4.93 25.42
C VAL A 275 -0.80 4.53 23.95
N THR A 276 -0.80 5.53 23.07
CA THR A 276 -0.21 5.39 21.74
C THR A 276 1.31 5.41 21.92
N ALA A 277 1.96 4.27 21.71
CA ALA A 277 3.42 4.24 21.60
C ALA A 277 3.85 5.16 20.44
N PRO A 278 4.97 5.90 20.55
CA PRO A 278 5.45 6.72 19.44
C PRO A 278 5.73 5.84 18.21
N ALA A 279 5.50 6.34 17.00
CA ALA A 279 5.50 5.54 15.76
C ALA A 279 6.75 4.66 15.56
N GLY A 280 7.93 5.13 16.02
CA GLY A 280 9.17 4.36 15.99
C GLY A 280 9.20 3.10 16.88
N GLU A 281 8.43 3.07 17.96
CA GLU A 281 8.31 1.89 18.84
C GLU A 281 7.41 0.82 18.23
N GLU A 282 6.29 1.20 17.60
CA GLU A 282 5.40 0.25 16.91
C GLU A 282 6.12 -0.41 15.72
N ALA A 283 6.79 0.37 14.88
CA ALA A 283 7.62 -0.13 13.77
C ALA A 283 8.78 -1.02 14.25
N ARG A 284 9.38 -0.71 15.41
CA ARG A 284 10.41 -1.58 16.02
C ARG A 284 9.82 -2.94 16.40
N ARG A 285 8.69 -2.97 17.11
CA ARG A 285 8.05 -4.23 17.53
C ARG A 285 7.58 -5.08 16.34
N TRP A 286 7.18 -4.46 15.22
CA TRP A 286 6.88 -5.18 13.98
C TRP A 286 8.13 -5.81 13.37
N ARG A 287 9.27 -5.10 13.34
CA ARG A 287 10.57 -5.68 12.93
C ARG A 287 11.00 -6.84 13.82
N GLU A 288 10.93 -6.70 15.14
CA GLU A 288 11.19 -7.78 16.10
C GLU A 288 10.30 -9.01 15.84
N LEU A 289 9.01 -8.80 15.50
CA LEU A 289 8.10 -9.89 15.11
C LEU A 289 8.49 -10.54 13.77
N SER A 290 9.00 -9.77 12.82
CA SER A 290 9.49 -10.29 11.53
C SER A 290 10.78 -11.11 11.70
N GLU A 291 11.68 -10.67 12.58
CA GLU A 291 12.94 -11.36 12.87
C GLU A 291 12.70 -12.75 13.47
N LEU A 292 11.63 -12.91 14.27
CA LEU A 292 11.20 -14.21 14.79
C LEU A 292 10.77 -15.22 13.70
N MET A 293 10.41 -14.78 12.49
CA MET A 293 10.18 -15.71 11.36
C MET A 293 11.47 -16.36 10.85
N GLY A 294 12.62 -15.73 11.05
CA GLY A 294 13.93 -16.21 10.59
C GLY A 294 13.94 -16.67 9.12
N GLU A 295 14.49 -17.88 8.90
CA GLU A 295 14.60 -18.49 7.57
C GLU A 295 13.27 -18.99 6.99
N GLU A 296 12.16 -18.96 7.72
CA GLU A 296 10.87 -19.45 7.23
C GLU A 296 10.04 -18.35 6.54
N ALA A 297 10.42 -17.07 6.67
CA ALA A 297 9.70 -15.95 6.06
C ALA A 297 9.59 -16.08 4.52
N ALA A 298 8.38 -15.97 3.97
CA ALA A 298 8.12 -16.09 2.53
C ALA A 298 8.44 -14.79 1.75
N VAL A 299 8.61 -13.66 2.45
CA VAL A 299 8.90 -12.34 1.88
C VAL A 299 10.25 -11.84 2.41
N LYS A 300 11.34 -12.42 1.90
CA LYS A 300 12.72 -12.02 2.22
C LYS A 300 13.31 -11.05 1.20
N ASP A 301 14.28 -10.26 1.64
CA ASP A 301 15.11 -9.33 0.84
C ASP A 301 14.33 -8.39 -0.10
N VAL A 302 13.04 -8.14 0.17
CA VAL A 302 12.28 -7.11 -0.55
C VAL A 302 12.78 -5.75 -0.09
N LYS A 303 13.29 -4.95 -1.02
CA LYS A 303 13.84 -3.62 -0.73
C LYS A 303 12.84 -2.54 -1.12
N PRO A 304 12.76 -1.43 -0.37
CA PRO A 304 11.95 -0.28 -0.79
C PRO A 304 12.40 0.21 -2.16
N LEU A 305 11.43 0.36 -3.07
CA LEU A 305 11.65 0.76 -4.46
C LEU A 305 11.18 2.19 -4.67
N CYS A 306 9.91 2.43 -4.34
CA CYS A 306 9.22 3.70 -4.48
C CYS A 306 8.23 3.90 -3.32
N TYR A 307 7.98 5.15 -2.94
CA TYR A 307 6.88 5.57 -2.09
C TYR A 307 5.95 6.49 -2.89
N LEU A 308 4.64 6.28 -2.81
CA LEU A 308 3.60 7.08 -3.45
C LEU A 308 2.89 7.94 -2.41
N ASP A 309 2.62 9.20 -2.74
CA ASP A 309 1.91 10.14 -1.88
C ASP A 309 0.99 11.07 -2.66
N ASN A 310 -0.32 10.95 -2.50
CA ASN A 310 -1.29 11.89 -3.03
C ASN A 310 -1.84 12.78 -1.90
N PRO A 311 -1.30 14.01 -1.71
CA PRO A 311 -1.72 14.89 -0.62
C PRO A 311 -3.19 15.35 -0.73
N ARG A 312 -3.76 15.41 -1.95
CA ARG A 312 -5.19 15.78 -2.16
C ARG A 312 -6.15 14.76 -1.54
N THR A 313 -5.79 13.48 -1.56
CA THR A 313 -6.63 12.38 -1.06
C THR A 313 -6.05 11.69 0.18
N GLY A 314 -4.96 12.20 0.75
CA GLY A 314 -4.20 11.56 1.83
C GLY A 314 -3.76 10.13 1.52
N THR A 315 -3.68 9.76 0.23
CA THR A 315 -3.54 8.36 -0.18
C THR A 315 -2.08 8.04 -0.43
N GLN A 316 -1.54 7.12 0.37
CA GLN A 316 -0.12 6.82 0.42
C GLN A 316 0.14 5.31 0.32
N GLY A 317 1.31 4.93 -0.17
CA GLY A 317 1.69 3.52 -0.24
C GLY A 317 3.13 3.30 -0.70
N TRP A 318 3.66 2.13 -0.37
CA TRP A 318 5.00 1.69 -0.70
C TRP A 318 4.99 0.60 -1.77
N ILE A 319 6.01 0.64 -2.64
CA ILE A 319 6.38 -0.48 -3.52
C ILE A 319 7.72 -1.01 -3.05
N HIS A 320 7.81 -2.31 -2.83
CA HIS A 320 9.03 -3.04 -2.51
C HIS A 320 9.32 -4.10 -3.58
N ARG A 321 10.58 -4.43 -3.84
CA ARG A 321 10.99 -5.37 -4.89
C ARG A 321 12.12 -6.29 -4.43
N ASN A 322 12.02 -7.58 -4.74
CA ASN A 322 13.14 -8.51 -4.75
C ASN A 322 13.27 -9.11 -6.16
N LYS A 323 14.37 -8.77 -6.85
CA LYS A 323 14.67 -9.22 -8.22
C LYS A 323 15.03 -10.71 -8.29
N LYS A 324 15.67 -11.26 -7.26
CA LYS A 324 16.11 -12.68 -7.23
C LYS A 324 14.91 -13.62 -7.14
N SER A 325 13.97 -13.34 -6.23
CA SER A 325 12.74 -14.11 -6.06
C SER A 325 11.57 -13.67 -6.97
N ARG A 326 11.78 -12.64 -7.80
CA ARG A 326 10.75 -12.04 -8.68
C ARG A 326 9.48 -11.65 -7.91
N THR A 327 9.66 -11.13 -6.70
CA THR A 327 8.57 -10.68 -5.83
C THR A 327 8.48 -9.16 -5.85
N LEU A 328 7.28 -8.64 -6.04
CA LEU A 328 6.93 -7.24 -5.84
C LEU A 328 5.90 -7.16 -4.70
N VAL A 329 6.01 -6.17 -3.81
CA VAL A 329 5.01 -5.93 -2.76
C VAL A 329 4.49 -4.50 -2.90
N VAL A 330 3.17 -4.34 -2.91
CA VAL A 330 2.47 -3.05 -2.84
C VAL A 330 1.78 -2.96 -1.49
N ALA A 331 2.17 -2.02 -0.65
CA ALA A 331 1.64 -1.82 0.70
C ALA A 331 0.97 -0.45 0.83
N PHE A 332 -0.35 -0.40 1.00
CA PHE A 332 -1.08 0.85 1.16
C PHE A 332 -1.17 1.28 2.62
N ARG A 333 -0.96 2.58 2.87
CA ARG A 333 -1.15 3.22 4.17
C ARG A 333 -2.65 3.29 4.51
N GLY A 334 -2.99 3.10 5.79
CA GLY A 334 -4.32 3.40 6.33
C GLY A 334 -4.39 4.76 7.04
N THR A 335 -5.58 5.16 7.47
CA THR A 335 -5.78 6.39 8.25
C THR A 335 -5.21 6.25 9.68
N GLU A 336 -4.76 7.36 10.26
CA GLU A 336 -4.30 7.42 11.67
C GLU A 336 -5.45 7.22 12.68
N PRO A 337 -5.18 6.69 13.89
CA PRO A 337 -6.22 6.38 14.89
C PRO A 337 -7.13 7.53 15.33
N SER A 338 -6.63 8.77 15.32
CA SER A 338 -7.40 9.98 15.63
C SER A 338 -8.45 10.23 14.57
N GLN A 339 -8.00 10.42 13.32
CA GLN A 339 -8.81 10.59 12.11
C GLN A 339 -9.68 9.37 11.79
N PHE A 340 -9.38 8.19 12.34
CA PHE A 340 -10.14 6.96 12.07
C PHE A 340 -11.61 7.06 12.52
N LYS A 341 -11.88 7.74 13.65
CA LYS A 341 -13.26 7.98 14.14
C LYS A 341 -14.05 8.87 13.18
N ASP A 342 -13.38 9.87 12.63
CA ASP A 342 -13.95 10.84 11.70
C ASP A 342 -14.21 10.14 10.36
N VAL A 343 -13.22 9.44 9.80
CA VAL A 343 -13.39 8.61 8.58
C VAL A 343 -14.53 7.61 8.70
N LEU A 344 -14.70 6.94 9.84
CA LEU A 344 -15.80 5.99 10.07
C LEU A 344 -17.18 6.65 9.99
N SER A 345 -17.26 7.93 10.38
CA SER A 345 -18.47 8.75 10.38
C SER A 345 -18.71 9.40 9.01
N ASP A 346 -17.64 9.84 8.34
CA ASP A 346 -17.61 10.53 7.06
C ASP A 346 -17.55 9.60 5.84
N LEU A 347 -17.62 8.28 6.04
CA LEU A 347 -17.64 7.31 4.94
C LEU A 347 -18.73 7.69 3.92
N ARG A 348 -18.31 8.06 2.70
CA ARG A 348 -19.21 8.20 1.55
C ARG A 348 -19.71 6.82 1.10
N LEU A 349 -20.65 6.27 1.86
CA LEU A 349 -21.22 4.92 1.75
C LEU A 349 -21.85 4.60 0.38
N ALA A 350 -22.04 5.61 -0.48
CA ALA A 350 -22.66 5.47 -1.79
C ALA A 350 -21.94 4.42 -2.66
N PRO A 351 -22.64 3.35 -3.09
CA PRO A 351 -22.08 2.34 -3.98
C PRO A 351 -22.05 2.85 -5.43
N VAL A 352 -20.87 2.88 -6.06
CA VAL A 352 -20.66 3.36 -7.44
C VAL A 352 -20.09 2.27 -8.34
N TYR A 353 -20.29 2.40 -9.67
CA TYR A 353 -19.70 1.49 -10.65
C TYR A 353 -18.25 1.92 -10.94
N PRO A 354 -17.23 1.04 -10.74
CA PRO A 354 -15.84 1.41 -10.92
C PRO A 354 -15.40 1.23 -12.37
N GLU A 355 -15.83 2.15 -13.24
CA GLU A 355 -15.62 2.09 -14.70
C GLU A 355 -14.14 1.83 -15.08
N LYS A 356 -13.20 2.54 -14.45
CA LYS A 356 -11.76 2.43 -14.75
C LYS A 356 -11.17 1.05 -14.44
N LEU A 357 -11.78 0.29 -13.52
CA LEU A 357 -11.35 -1.06 -13.13
C LEU A 357 -11.97 -2.15 -14.06
N ASN A 358 -12.76 -1.73 -15.06
CA ASN A 358 -13.36 -2.56 -16.10
C ASN A 358 -14.06 -3.86 -15.61
N PRO A 359 -15.01 -3.82 -14.65
CA PRO A 359 -15.72 -5.03 -14.20
C PRO A 359 -16.42 -5.78 -15.32
N THR A 360 -16.52 -7.10 -15.18
CA THR A 360 -17.21 -7.95 -16.16
C THR A 360 -18.72 -7.93 -15.93
N ASP A 361 -19.16 -7.89 -14.66
CA ASP A 361 -20.57 -7.77 -14.31
C ASP A 361 -20.98 -6.28 -14.13
N PRO A 362 -21.93 -5.74 -14.91
CA PRO A 362 -22.37 -4.35 -14.82
C PRO A 362 -23.11 -4.03 -13.50
N LYS A 363 -23.43 -5.03 -12.67
CA LYS A 363 -24.00 -4.87 -11.32
C LYS A 363 -22.93 -4.71 -10.24
N VAL A 364 -21.63 -4.86 -10.56
CA VAL A 364 -20.53 -4.59 -9.63
C VAL A 364 -20.63 -3.17 -9.09
N ARG A 365 -20.56 -3.02 -7.77
CA ARG A 365 -20.48 -1.71 -7.10
C ARG A 365 -19.44 -1.74 -6.00
N VAL A 366 -18.72 -0.63 -5.86
CA VAL A 366 -17.70 -0.41 -4.82
C VAL A 366 -17.95 0.90 -4.09
N HIS A 367 -17.33 1.06 -2.91
CA HIS A 367 -17.47 2.25 -2.08
C HIS A 367 -16.83 3.48 -2.73
N ALA A 368 -17.63 4.53 -2.98
CA ALA A 368 -17.18 5.73 -3.71
C ALA A 368 -15.93 6.38 -3.13
N GLY A 369 -15.83 6.48 -1.78
CA GLY A 369 -14.65 7.05 -1.14
C GLY A 369 -13.37 6.22 -1.35
N PHE A 370 -13.48 4.89 -1.32
CA PHE A 370 -12.31 4.01 -1.51
C PHE A 370 -11.89 3.97 -2.97
N LEU A 371 -12.86 3.97 -3.90
CA LEU A 371 -12.58 4.09 -5.33
C LEU A 371 -11.90 5.43 -5.65
N SER A 372 -12.42 6.55 -5.15
CA SER A 372 -11.83 7.88 -5.39
C SER A 372 -10.40 8.00 -4.86
N ALA A 373 -10.11 7.42 -3.69
CA ALA A 373 -8.77 7.36 -3.11
C ALA A 373 -7.85 6.43 -3.92
N TYR A 374 -8.33 5.26 -4.35
CA TYR A 374 -7.54 4.36 -5.20
C TYR A 374 -7.25 4.99 -6.57
N GLU A 375 -8.24 5.60 -7.22
CA GLU A 375 -8.12 6.19 -8.55
C GLU A 375 -7.17 7.40 -8.60
N SER A 376 -6.92 8.09 -7.49
CA SER A 376 -5.95 9.20 -7.43
C SER A 376 -4.51 8.72 -7.59
N VAL A 377 -4.18 7.53 -7.07
CA VAL A 377 -2.84 6.91 -7.18
C VAL A 377 -2.74 5.87 -8.30
N ARG A 378 -3.87 5.40 -8.84
CA ARG A 378 -3.96 4.31 -9.82
C ARG A 378 -3.04 4.44 -11.04
N PRO A 379 -3.01 5.55 -11.81
CA PRO A 379 -2.21 5.62 -13.04
C PRO A 379 -0.72 5.43 -12.74
N THR A 380 -0.25 6.12 -11.70
CA THR A 380 1.10 6.06 -11.17
C THR A 380 1.47 4.66 -10.68
N LEU A 381 0.59 4.03 -9.91
CA LEU A 381 0.79 2.67 -9.41
C LEU A 381 0.92 1.64 -10.53
N LEU A 382 -0.01 1.64 -11.50
CA LEU A 382 0.01 0.69 -12.61
C LEU A 382 1.31 0.82 -13.43
N ALA A 383 1.73 2.06 -13.69
CA ALA A 383 2.97 2.35 -14.38
C ALA A 383 4.22 1.89 -13.62
N LEU A 384 4.33 2.20 -12.32
CA LEU A 384 5.45 1.76 -11.49
C LEU A 384 5.53 0.23 -11.37
N VAL A 385 4.39 -0.46 -11.26
CA VAL A 385 4.35 -1.93 -11.26
C VAL A 385 4.76 -2.50 -12.62
N ALA A 386 4.33 -1.90 -13.74
CA ALA A 386 4.76 -2.31 -15.07
C ALA A 386 6.28 -2.14 -15.23
N ALA A 387 6.84 -0.98 -14.87
CA ALA A 387 8.27 -0.72 -14.90
C ALA A 387 9.09 -1.65 -13.99
N ALA A 388 8.54 -2.03 -12.83
CA ALA A 388 9.17 -2.95 -11.88
C ALA A 388 9.09 -4.43 -12.29
N THR A 389 8.11 -4.84 -13.10
CA THR A 389 7.97 -6.23 -13.56
C THR A 389 8.56 -6.46 -14.95
N SER A 390 8.49 -5.46 -15.82
CA SER A 390 8.87 -5.54 -17.23
C SER A 390 9.65 -4.28 -17.65
N PRO A 391 10.88 -4.07 -17.13
CA PRO A 391 11.70 -2.92 -17.52
C PRO A 391 12.06 -3.01 -19.02
N PRO A 392 12.12 -1.87 -19.74
CA PRO A 392 12.48 -1.86 -21.15
C PRO A 392 13.91 -2.39 -21.35
N PRO A 393 14.18 -3.19 -22.41
CA PRO A 393 15.51 -3.72 -22.66
C PRO A 393 16.53 -2.60 -22.93
N PRO A 394 17.82 -2.80 -22.60
CA PRO A 394 18.89 -1.90 -23.04
C PRO A 394 18.86 -1.71 -24.56
N ALA A 395 19.11 -0.48 -25.02
CA ALA A 395 19.07 -0.14 -26.44
C ALA A 395 20.05 -1.03 -27.24
N GLY A 396 19.56 -1.68 -28.30
CA GLY A 396 20.35 -2.59 -29.13
C GLY A 396 20.58 -4.00 -28.56
N SER A 397 20.04 -4.32 -27.37
CA SER A 397 20.11 -5.69 -26.82
C SER A 397 18.89 -6.54 -27.22
N PRO A 398 19.07 -7.86 -27.48
CA PRO A 398 17.93 -8.75 -27.69
C PRO A 398 17.08 -8.85 -26.41
N GLN A 399 15.77 -8.98 -26.58
CA GLN A 399 14.83 -9.25 -25.48
C GLN A 399 15.36 -10.45 -24.64
N PRO A 400 15.58 -10.28 -23.32
CA PRO A 400 16.04 -11.38 -22.48
C PRO A 400 14.98 -12.50 -22.48
N PRO A 401 15.39 -13.77 -22.34
CA PRO A 401 14.45 -14.89 -22.35
C PRO A 401 13.37 -14.70 -21.28
N ALA A 402 12.13 -15.06 -21.62
CA ALA A 402 10.97 -14.92 -20.76
C ALA A 402 11.20 -15.64 -19.43
N SER A 403 11.52 -14.86 -18.40
CA SER A 403 11.64 -15.33 -17.04
C SER A 403 10.24 -15.41 -16.44
N GLY A 404 9.97 -16.42 -15.58
CA GLY A 404 8.62 -16.77 -15.11
C GLY A 404 7.81 -15.61 -14.48
N PRO A 405 6.50 -15.77 -14.23
CA PRO A 405 5.66 -14.67 -13.77
C PRO A 405 6.23 -14.00 -12.50
N TRP A 406 6.06 -12.67 -12.39
CA TRP A 406 6.32 -11.98 -11.13
C TRP A 406 5.18 -12.27 -10.15
N ARG A 407 5.54 -12.56 -8.90
CA ARG A 407 4.58 -12.63 -7.80
C ARG A 407 4.36 -11.23 -7.24
N ILE A 408 3.12 -10.77 -7.28
CA ILE A 408 2.73 -9.45 -6.78
C ILE A 408 1.91 -9.66 -5.50
N LEU A 409 2.45 -9.20 -4.39
CA LEU A 409 1.82 -9.23 -3.08
C LEU A 409 1.20 -7.86 -2.81
N VAL A 410 -0.07 -7.83 -2.41
CA VAL A 410 -0.77 -6.57 -2.11
C VAL A 410 -1.24 -6.60 -0.66
N THR A 411 -0.84 -5.59 0.11
CA THR A 411 -1.09 -5.52 1.56
C THR A 411 -1.54 -4.14 2.02
N GLY A 412 -2.16 -4.09 3.19
CA GLY A 412 -2.60 -2.84 3.81
C GLY A 412 -3.42 -3.07 5.08
N HIS A 413 -3.35 -2.09 5.98
CA HIS A 413 -4.12 -2.03 7.21
C HIS A 413 -5.27 -1.02 7.09
N SER A 414 -6.42 -1.28 7.71
CA SER A 414 -7.54 -0.32 7.78
C SER A 414 -8.03 0.10 6.37
N LEU A 415 -8.15 1.42 6.11
CA LEU A 415 -8.35 2.01 4.78
C LEU A 415 -7.34 1.47 3.74
N GLY A 416 -6.07 1.28 4.12
CA GLY A 416 -5.06 0.67 3.26
C GLY A 416 -5.42 -0.76 2.85
N GLY A 417 -6.14 -1.52 3.69
CA GLY A 417 -6.69 -2.82 3.33
C GLY A 417 -7.83 -2.75 2.30
N ALA A 418 -8.62 -1.67 2.32
CA ALA A 418 -9.61 -1.41 1.27
C ALA A 418 -8.95 -1.04 -0.06
N LEU A 419 -7.91 -0.20 -0.02
CA LEU A 419 -7.10 0.16 -1.19
C LEU A 419 -6.33 -1.05 -1.75
N ALA A 420 -5.80 -1.93 -0.89
CA ALA A 420 -5.18 -3.19 -1.28
C ALA A 420 -6.16 -4.12 -2.01
N THR A 421 -7.43 -4.14 -1.59
CA THR A 421 -8.49 -4.90 -2.26
C THR A 421 -8.79 -4.34 -3.66
N LEU A 422 -8.95 -3.02 -3.81
CA LEU A 422 -9.18 -2.40 -5.12
C LEU A 422 -7.95 -2.53 -6.03
N GLY A 423 -6.75 -2.32 -5.48
CA GLY A 423 -5.48 -2.41 -6.21
C GLY A 423 -5.15 -3.81 -6.69
N SER A 424 -5.35 -4.84 -5.85
CA SER A 424 -5.17 -6.23 -6.28
C SER A 424 -6.14 -6.59 -7.42
N TYR A 425 -7.40 -6.18 -7.33
CA TYR A 425 -8.39 -6.36 -8.41
C TYR A 425 -7.96 -5.70 -9.71
N ASP A 426 -7.63 -4.41 -9.68
CA ASP A 426 -7.21 -3.64 -10.87
C ASP A 426 -5.91 -4.18 -11.50
N LEU A 427 -4.95 -4.59 -10.66
CA LEU A 427 -3.72 -5.25 -11.10
C LEU A 427 -4.00 -6.60 -11.78
N LYS A 428 -5.03 -7.35 -11.37
CA LYS A 428 -5.43 -8.62 -12.01
C LYS A 428 -6.25 -8.41 -13.28
N LYS A 429 -7.03 -7.34 -13.34
CA LYS A 429 -7.87 -6.97 -14.50
C LYS A 429 -7.06 -6.32 -15.62
N SER A 430 -6.01 -5.57 -15.29
CA SER A 430 -5.08 -4.96 -16.27
C SER A 430 -4.17 -5.99 -16.94
N ASP A 431 -3.81 -7.07 -16.24
CA ASP A 431 -2.99 -8.17 -16.79
C ASP A 431 -3.36 -9.50 -16.10
N PRO A 432 -4.19 -10.35 -16.74
CA PRO A 432 -4.63 -11.62 -16.18
C PRO A 432 -3.52 -12.62 -15.87
N ALA A 433 -2.32 -12.47 -16.46
CA ALA A 433 -1.21 -13.39 -16.26
C ALA A 433 -0.48 -13.20 -14.91
N ARG A 434 -0.77 -12.12 -14.18
CA ARG A 434 -0.12 -11.81 -12.90
C ARG A 434 -0.51 -12.80 -11.79
N ASP A 435 0.48 -13.34 -11.11
CA ASP A 435 0.30 -14.04 -9.83
C ASP A 435 0.08 -12.98 -8.75
N ILE A 436 -1.16 -12.88 -8.26
CA ILE A 436 -1.57 -11.88 -7.26
C ILE A 436 -2.07 -12.59 -6.01
N THR A 437 -1.51 -12.17 -4.87
CA THR A 437 -1.88 -12.64 -3.54
C THR A 437 -2.11 -11.42 -2.64
N CYS A 438 -3.23 -11.39 -1.92
CA CYS A 438 -3.60 -10.24 -1.10
C CYS A 438 -3.79 -10.62 0.37
N TYR A 439 -3.10 -9.91 1.27
CA TYR A 439 -3.26 -10.05 2.72
C TYR A 439 -3.63 -8.70 3.30
N THR A 440 -4.72 -8.61 4.05
CA THR A 440 -5.15 -7.34 4.65
C THR A 440 -5.44 -7.48 6.14
N PHE A 441 -5.27 -6.38 6.86
CA PHE A 441 -5.35 -6.34 8.32
C PHE A 441 -6.44 -5.34 8.72
N GLY A 442 -7.52 -5.81 9.35
CA GLY A 442 -8.63 -4.95 9.76
C GLY A 442 -9.41 -4.27 8.61
N ALA A 443 -9.35 -4.79 7.38
CA ALA A 443 -9.98 -4.17 6.22
C ALA A 443 -11.53 -4.09 6.34
N PRO A 444 -12.15 -2.95 5.98
CA PRO A 444 -13.60 -2.84 5.84
C PRO A 444 -14.11 -3.54 4.56
N ARG A 445 -15.43 -3.64 4.40
CA ARG A 445 -16.04 -4.12 3.15
C ARG A 445 -15.86 -3.11 2.02
N VAL A 446 -15.58 -3.59 0.80
CA VAL A 446 -15.17 -2.73 -0.32
C VAL A 446 -16.24 -2.60 -1.41
N GLY A 447 -16.97 -3.67 -1.70
CA GLY A 447 -18.01 -3.68 -2.73
C GLY A 447 -19.18 -4.59 -2.40
N ASN A 448 -20.13 -4.72 -3.32
CA ASN A 448 -21.31 -5.57 -3.17
C ASN A 448 -20.99 -7.06 -3.39
N ASP A 449 -22.02 -7.90 -3.29
CA ASP A 449 -22.01 -9.33 -3.61
C ASP A 449 -21.49 -9.64 -5.03
N HIS A 450 -21.89 -8.84 -6.02
CA HIS A 450 -21.36 -8.93 -7.39
C HIS A 450 -19.85 -8.66 -7.46
N PHE A 451 -19.37 -7.60 -6.80
CA PHE A 451 -17.93 -7.31 -6.71
C PHE A 451 -17.17 -8.46 -6.03
N ALA A 452 -17.65 -8.94 -4.88
CA ALA A 452 -17.00 -10.02 -4.15
C ALA A 452 -16.94 -11.33 -4.95
N SER A 453 -18.02 -11.66 -5.67
CA SER A 453 -18.07 -12.86 -6.51
C SER A 453 -17.12 -12.78 -7.71
N GLU A 454 -16.98 -11.62 -8.36
CA GLU A 454 -16.00 -11.45 -9.45
C GLU A 454 -14.56 -11.42 -8.90
N TYR A 455 -14.33 -10.76 -7.77
CA TYR A 455 -13.03 -10.67 -7.10
C TYR A 455 -12.51 -12.06 -6.68
N ASP A 456 -13.30 -12.84 -5.93
CA ASP A 456 -12.86 -14.13 -5.36
C ASP A 456 -12.56 -15.17 -6.45
N ARG A 457 -13.22 -15.06 -7.61
CA ARG A 457 -12.93 -15.85 -8.80
C ARG A 457 -11.59 -15.49 -9.47
N LEU A 458 -11.18 -14.22 -9.38
CA LEU A 458 -9.96 -13.70 -10.01
C LEU A 458 -8.73 -13.81 -9.10
N ILE A 459 -8.92 -13.65 -7.79
CA ILE A 459 -7.85 -13.57 -6.78
C ILE A 459 -8.24 -14.46 -5.58
N PRO A 460 -8.24 -15.79 -5.74
CA PRO A 460 -8.62 -16.71 -4.67
C PRO A 460 -7.63 -16.67 -3.49
N ASN A 461 -6.37 -16.28 -3.74
CA ASN A 461 -5.31 -16.07 -2.75
C ASN A 461 -5.49 -14.76 -1.95
N THR A 462 -6.70 -14.52 -1.43
CA THR A 462 -7.00 -13.32 -0.62
C THR A 462 -7.44 -13.67 0.80
N PHE A 463 -6.68 -13.15 1.76
CA PHE A 463 -6.88 -13.39 3.19
C PHE A 463 -7.04 -12.08 3.96
N ARG A 464 -7.99 -12.05 4.88
CA ARG A 464 -8.26 -10.90 5.75
C ARG A 464 -8.01 -11.29 7.20
N VAL A 465 -6.89 -10.87 7.77
CA VAL A 465 -6.63 -11.02 9.21
C VAL A 465 -7.46 -9.98 9.95
N THR A 466 -8.25 -10.41 10.92
CA THR A 466 -9.25 -9.57 11.58
C THR A 466 -9.32 -9.88 13.08
N ASN A 467 -9.54 -8.86 13.91
CA ASN A 467 -9.79 -9.05 15.34
C ASN A 467 -11.30 -9.17 15.61
N LYS A 468 -11.68 -10.03 16.55
CA LYS A 468 -13.08 -10.47 16.77
C LYS A 468 -14.07 -9.34 17.10
N TYR A 469 -13.59 -8.25 17.71
CA TYR A 469 -14.38 -7.08 18.12
C TYR A 469 -13.94 -5.78 17.40
N ASP A 470 -13.22 -5.91 16.29
CA ASP A 470 -12.84 -4.80 15.42
C ASP A 470 -14.09 -4.25 14.70
N ILE A 471 -14.37 -2.96 14.93
CA ILE A 471 -15.51 -2.25 14.34
C ILE A 471 -15.37 -2.06 12.82
N VAL A 472 -14.14 -1.95 12.32
CA VAL A 472 -13.81 -1.57 10.93
C VAL A 472 -14.15 -2.70 9.96
N VAL A 473 -13.77 -3.92 10.34
CA VAL A 473 -14.15 -5.17 9.67
C VAL A 473 -15.68 -5.33 9.60
N SER A 474 -16.42 -4.66 10.48
CA SER A 474 -17.87 -4.73 10.55
C SER A 474 -18.61 -3.69 9.70
N VAL A 475 -17.91 -2.75 9.05
CA VAL A 475 -18.49 -1.69 8.19
C VAL A 475 -17.95 -1.76 6.75
N PRO A 476 -18.54 -1.03 5.79
CA PRO A 476 -19.91 -0.51 5.77
C PRO A 476 -20.97 -1.63 5.87
N ARG A 477 -22.13 -1.34 6.48
CA ARG A 477 -23.23 -2.32 6.69
C ARG A 477 -24.44 -2.11 5.78
N THR A 478 -24.69 -0.88 5.37
CA THR A 478 -25.76 -0.48 4.45
C THR A 478 -25.46 -1.01 3.03
N PHE A 479 -26.39 -0.87 2.08
CA PHE A 479 -26.16 -1.12 0.65
C PHE A 479 -25.64 -2.51 0.23
N LYS A 480 -25.79 -3.54 1.09
CA LYS A 480 -25.35 -4.93 0.84
C LYS A 480 -23.85 -5.08 0.51
N TYR A 481 -23.00 -4.24 1.09
CA TYR A 481 -21.56 -4.46 1.02
C TYR A 481 -21.21 -5.86 1.56
N THR A 482 -20.38 -6.57 0.82
CA THR A 482 -19.95 -7.94 1.07
C THR A 482 -18.43 -7.97 1.17
N HIS A 483 -17.90 -8.85 2.03
CA HIS A 483 -16.46 -9.05 2.15
C HIS A 483 -15.96 -9.95 1.03
N VAL A 484 -14.81 -9.60 0.45
CA VAL A 484 -14.03 -10.50 -0.42
C VAL A 484 -13.15 -11.42 0.41
N GLY A 485 -12.73 -12.55 -0.13
CA GLY A 485 -11.70 -13.39 0.44
C GLY A 485 -11.99 -13.99 1.82
N ARG A 486 -11.01 -14.75 2.31
CA ARG A 486 -11.17 -15.60 3.49
C ARG A 486 -10.77 -14.84 4.76
N ALA A 487 -11.70 -14.64 5.68
CA ALA A 487 -11.38 -14.05 6.99
C ALA A 487 -10.59 -15.04 7.86
N VAL A 488 -9.62 -14.51 8.60
CA VAL A 488 -8.82 -15.21 9.60
C VAL A 488 -8.94 -14.44 10.92
N GLN A 489 -9.23 -15.14 12.03
CA GLN A 489 -9.47 -14.54 13.36
C GLN A 489 -8.96 -15.43 14.49
N PRO A 490 -8.22 -14.92 15.49
CA PRO A 490 -7.71 -15.73 16.60
C PRO A 490 -8.80 -16.60 17.23
N SER A 491 -8.51 -17.89 17.38
CA SER A 491 -9.39 -18.85 18.03
C SER A 491 -9.35 -18.66 19.55
N GLU A 492 -10.52 -18.68 20.18
CA GLU A 492 -10.62 -18.72 21.65
C GLU A 492 -10.72 -20.18 22.12
N PRO A 493 -10.04 -20.58 23.21
CA PRO A 493 -9.23 -19.73 24.10
C PRO A 493 -7.72 -19.79 23.82
N HIS A 494 -7.26 -20.38 22.72
CA HIS A 494 -5.85 -20.78 22.52
C HIS A 494 -4.99 -19.81 21.70
N GLY A 495 -5.59 -18.90 20.92
CA GLY A 495 -4.89 -17.87 20.16
C GLY A 495 -4.48 -18.27 18.74
N ASP A 496 -4.66 -19.53 18.33
CA ASP A 496 -4.30 -20.00 17.00
C ASP A 496 -5.23 -19.47 15.89
N LEU A 497 -4.72 -19.33 14.65
CA LEU A 497 -5.41 -18.98 13.39
C LEU A 497 -6.65 -18.09 13.53
N GLN A 498 -7.86 -18.38 13.06
CA GLN A 498 -8.48 -19.49 12.34
C GLN A 498 -9.28 -18.97 11.12
N LEU A 499 -9.41 -19.77 10.05
CA LEU A 499 -10.27 -19.43 8.92
C LEU A 499 -11.75 -19.39 9.34
N VAL A 500 -12.40 -18.22 9.23
CA VAL A 500 -13.79 -18.02 9.66
C VAL A 500 -14.77 -18.45 8.57
N PRO A 501 -15.59 -19.50 8.80
CA PRO A 501 -16.60 -19.93 7.84
C PRO A 501 -17.57 -18.79 7.47
N PRO A 502 -17.99 -18.65 6.20
CA PRO A 502 -18.91 -17.60 5.77
C PRO A 502 -20.19 -17.52 6.62
N ALA A 503 -20.74 -18.69 7.01
CA ALA A 503 -21.91 -18.78 7.88
C ALA A 503 -21.70 -18.22 9.31
N LEU A 504 -20.46 -18.14 9.81
CA LEU A 504 -20.15 -17.51 11.09
C LEU A 504 -19.90 -16.00 10.97
N GLN A 505 -19.41 -15.53 9.82
CA GLN A 505 -19.29 -14.09 9.54
C GLN A 505 -20.66 -13.39 9.61
N LEU A 506 -21.72 -14.06 9.14
CA LEU A 506 -23.12 -13.60 9.28
C LEU A 506 -23.60 -13.60 10.74
N LYS A 507 -23.28 -14.65 11.52
CA LYS A 507 -23.74 -14.78 12.93
C LYS A 507 -23.04 -13.83 13.91
N LEU A 508 -21.87 -13.26 13.57
CA LEU A 508 -21.29 -12.16 14.36
C LEU A 508 -22.19 -10.91 14.35
N VAL A 509 -22.88 -10.64 13.24
CA VAL A 509 -23.82 -9.51 13.11
C VAL A 509 -25.02 -9.66 14.07
N ASP A 510 -25.46 -10.90 14.35
CA ASP A 510 -26.50 -11.18 15.34
C ASP A 510 -25.99 -11.25 16.79
N LYS A 511 -24.67 -11.17 17.04
CA LYS A 511 -24.13 -10.91 18.38
C LYS A 511 -24.12 -9.41 18.70
N LEU A 512 -23.93 -8.55 17.69
CA LEU A 512 -24.09 -7.08 17.81
C LEU A 512 -25.49 -6.68 18.28
N LYS A 513 -26.54 -7.29 17.71
CA LYS A 513 -27.94 -7.08 18.13
C LYS A 513 -28.22 -7.46 19.59
N ARG A 514 -27.27 -8.10 20.29
CA ARG A 514 -27.34 -8.53 21.70
C ARG A 514 -26.40 -7.76 22.62
N GLY A 515 -25.94 -6.56 22.21
CA GLY A 515 -25.21 -5.64 23.09
C GLY A 515 -23.71 -5.91 23.24
N VAL A 516 -23.10 -6.73 22.37
CA VAL A 516 -21.64 -6.92 22.37
C VAL A 516 -20.96 -5.64 21.83
N ALA A 517 -20.16 -4.99 22.68
CA ALA A 517 -19.44 -3.77 22.31
C ALA A 517 -18.29 -4.07 21.32
N PHE A 518 -18.28 -3.33 20.21
CA PHE A 518 -17.17 -3.31 19.25
C PHE A 518 -16.28 -2.11 19.57
N SER A 519 -14.97 -2.25 19.40
CA SER A 519 -14.00 -1.24 19.85
C SER A 519 -13.02 -0.83 18.77
N VAL A 520 -12.73 0.47 18.71
CA VAL A 520 -11.62 1.03 17.93
C VAL A 520 -10.26 0.56 18.48
N SER A 521 -10.14 0.27 19.78
CA SER A 521 -8.87 -0.27 20.35
C SER A 521 -8.47 -1.63 19.74
N GLN A 522 -9.46 -2.42 19.34
CA GLN A 522 -9.25 -3.73 18.69
C GLN A 522 -8.80 -3.61 17.23
N HIS A 523 -8.89 -2.41 16.66
CA HIS A 523 -8.39 -2.07 15.34
C HIS A 523 -6.92 -1.57 15.36
N MET A 524 -6.35 -1.28 16.53
CA MET A 524 -4.99 -0.74 16.61
C MET A 524 -3.94 -1.76 16.19
N GLY A 525 -2.87 -1.31 15.54
CA GLY A 525 -1.80 -2.17 15.05
C GLY A 525 -1.11 -2.97 16.17
N THR A 526 -1.00 -2.40 17.37
CA THR A 526 -0.58 -3.12 18.60
C THR A 526 -1.42 -4.36 18.93
N THR A 527 -2.73 -4.35 18.65
CA THR A 527 -3.62 -5.52 18.84
C THR A 527 -3.43 -6.56 17.73
N TYR A 528 -3.23 -6.12 16.48
CA TYR A 528 -2.86 -7.01 15.37
C TYR A 528 -1.49 -7.66 15.57
N GLN A 529 -0.52 -6.91 16.07
CA GLN A 529 0.82 -7.38 16.45
C GLN A 529 0.75 -8.42 17.57
N THR A 530 -0.05 -8.17 18.61
CA THR A 530 -0.28 -9.14 19.69
C THR A 530 -0.91 -10.43 19.16
N THR A 531 -1.87 -10.31 18.23
CA THR A 531 -2.56 -11.44 17.60
C THR A 531 -1.63 -12.30 16.75
N LEU A 532 -0.87 -11.67 15.85
CA LEU A 532 0.10 -12.38 15.00
C LEU A 532 1.30 -12.89 15.80
N GLY A 533 1.72 -12.19 16.86
CA GLY A 533 2.76 -12.63 17.79
C GLY A 533 2.38 -13.84 18.61
N ALA A 534 1.12 -13.96 19.05
CA ALA A 534 0.61 -15.18 19.67
C ALA A 534 0.64 -16.36 18.68
N ALA A 535 0.10 -16.15 17.47
CA ALA A 535 0.08 -17.17 16.42
C ALA A 535 1.49 -17.63 16.00
N LEU A 536 2.46 -16.72 15.88
CA LEU A 536 3.84 -17.06 15.53
C LEU A 536 4.53 -17.90 16.61
N ARG A 537 4.34 -17.57 17.89
CA ARG A 537 4.88 -18.38 18.99
C ARG A 537 4.31 -19.79 19.00
N LEU A 538 3.01 -19.93 18.72
CA LEU A 538 2.35 -21.23 18.63
C LEU A 538 2.88 -22.03 17.42
N PHE A 539 3.04 -21.40 16.26
CA PHE A 539 3.66 -22.00 15.07
C PHE A 539 5.11 -22.47 15.32
N GLN A 540 5.95 -21.65 15.97
CA GLN A 540 7.32 -22.04 16.36
C GLN A 540 7.34 -23.24 17.32
N LEU A 541 6.43 -23.28 18.30
CA LEU A 541 6.30 -24.40 19.24
C LEU A 541 5.85 -25.68 18.53
N GLU A 542 4.94 -25.59 17.56
CA GLU A 542 4.56 -26.73 16.72
C GLU A 542 5.71 -27.22 15.84
N GLY A 543 6.48 -26.29 15.23
CA GLY A 543 7.67 -26.61 14.44
C GLY A 543 8.77 -27.30 15.26
N CYS A 544 9.00 -26.86 16.51
CA CYS A 544 9.93 -27.52 17.44
C CYS A 544 9.50 -28.95 17.74
N ARG A 545 8.22 -29.14 18.11
CA ARG A 545 7.64 -30.47 18.39
C ARG A 545 7.66 -31.43 17.19
N LYS A 546 7.51 -30.91 15.97
CA LYS A 546 7.66 -31.72 14.74
C LYS A 546 9.10 -32.20 14.58
N ARG A 547 10.09 -31.30 14.71
CA ARG A 547 11.52 -31.65 14.61
C ARG A 547 11.95 -32.66 15.68
N GLU A 548 11.54 -32.47 16.93
CA GLU A 548 11.76 -33.42 18.03
C GLU A 548 11.14 -34.80 17.72
N ALA A 549 9.91 -34.84 17.17
CA ALA A 549 9.25 -36.09 16.80
C ALA A 549 9.91 -36.80 15.61
N GLU A 550 10.43 -36.05 14.63
CA GLU A 550 11.20 -36.58 13.50
C GLU A 550 12.57 -37.11 13.92
N GLU A 551 13.26 -36.41 14.83
CA GLU A 551 14.54 -36.85 15.40
C GLU A 551 14.38 -38.15 16.19
N VAL A 552 13.42 -38.20 17.13
CA VAL A 552 13.07 -39.43 17.87
C VAL A 552 12.66 -40.56 16.92
N ARG A 553 11.91 -40.26 15.85
CA ARG A 553 11.57 -41.26 14.83
C ARG A 553 12.82 -41.79 14.13
N ARG A 554 13.77 -40.93 13.75
CA ARG A 554 15.02 -41.31 13.09
C ARG A 554 15.89 -42.18 14.00
N GLU A 555 16.03 -41.80 15.28
CA GLU A 555 16.74 -42.61 16.29
C GLU A 555 16.09 -44.00 16.45
N VAL A 556 14.76 -44.08 16.47
CA VAL A 556 14.04 -45.36 16.55
C VAL A 556 14.24 -46.20 15.29
N GLU A 557 14.26 -45.60 14.10
CA GLU A 557 14.53 -46.28 12.84
C GLU A 557 16.00 -46.78 12.77
N GLU A 558 16.98 -45.97 13.20
CA GLU A 558 18.40 -46.35 13.32
C GLU A 558 18.60 -47.50 14.34
N GLN A 559 18.02 -47.41 15.54
CA GLN A 559 18.09 -48.49 16.54
C GLN A 559 17.39 -49.78 16.08
N GLN A 560 16.35 -49.69 15.25
CA GLN A 560 15.71 -50.86 14.65
C GLN A 560 16.59 -51.48 13.55
N ALA A 561 17.28 -50.67 12.75
CA ALA A 561 18.26 -51.14 11.77
C ALA A 561 19.44 -51.87 12.45
N GLU A 562 20.04 -51.30 13.49
CA GLU A 562 21.10 -51.97 14.25
C GLU A 562 20.65 -53.31 14.85
N LYS A 563 19.42 -53.38 15.38
CA LYS A 563 18.86 -54.62 15.95
C LYS A 563 18.54 -55.68 14.90
N ARG A 564 18.41 -55.31 13.62
CA ARG A 564 18.33 -56.25 12.50
C ARG A 564 19.71 -56.75 12.12
N GLN A 565 20.68 -55.84 11.96
CA GLN A 565 22.09 -56.21 11.67
C GLN A 565 22.76 -57.06 12.76
N LYS A 566 22.32 -56.95 14.03
CA LYS A 566 22.79 -57.81 15.14
C LYS A 566 22.03 -59.14 15.26
N LYS A 567 21.07 -59.41 14.38
CA LYS A 567 20.26 -60.65 14.30
C LYS A 567 20.54 -61.49 13.04
N GLU A 568 21.10 -60.85 12.02
CA GLU A 568 21.74 -61.49 10.86
C GLU A 568 23.16 -61.94 11.21
#